data_AF-D8EXS0-F1
#
_entry.id   AF-D8EXS0-F1
#
_cell.length_a   1.000
_cell.length_b   1.000
_cell.length_c   1.000
_cell.angle_alpha   90.00
_cell.angle_beta   90.00
_cell.angle_gamma   90.00
#
_symmetry.space_group_name_H-M   'P 1'
#
loop_
_entity.id
_entity.type
_entity.pdbx_description
1 polymer ?
#
loop_
_entity_poly.entity_id
_entity_poly.type
_entity_poly.pdbx_seq_one_letter_code
_entity_poly.pdbx_strand_id
1 'polypeptide(L)'
;MACRQGTGTNDIESELFGHERGAFAGAQTRQQGRFEVADGTSIFLDEIGELPLELQAKLLQVLEEGAFERLGSSHTIKVDVRVIAVTNRDLEEEVRKGRCKDHIVGVLQSTNWRIDDAKGAALILGLNPSTLRSRMRKLGIRKP
;
A
#
# COMPACT_ATOMS: atom_id res chain seq x y z
N MET A 1 18.57 16.43 -27.11
CA MET A 1 19.17 17.09 -25.92
C MET A 1 18.41 16.57 -24.69
N ALA A 2 19.09 15.73 -23.90
CA ALA A 2 18.76 15.15 -22.59
C ALA A 2 17.37 14.49 -22.36
N CYS A 3 17.36 13.16 -22.47
CA CYS A 3 16.43 12.27 -21.77
C CYS A 3 16.51 12.53 -20.25
N ARG A 4 15.43 13.04 -19.65
CA ARG A 4 15.20 12.98 -18.20
C ARG A 4 14.37 11.74 -17.90
N GLN A 5 15.03 10.60 -17.70
CA GLN A 5 14.43 9.48 -16.98
C GLN A 5 15.23 9.34 -15.68
N GLY A 6 14.81 10.10 -14.68
CA GLY A 6 15.15 9.86 -13.28
C GLY A 6 14.05 8.98 -12.69
N THR A 7 14.44 7.92 -12.02
CA THR A 7 13.61 6.88 -11.39
C THR A 7 12.56 7.48 -10.44
N GLY A 8 11.27 7.28 -10.73
CA GLY A 8 10.14 7.94 -10.03
C GLY A 8 9.92 7.60 -8.54
N THR A 9 10.73 6.74 -7.92
CA THR A 9 10.63 6.42 -6.49
C THR A 9 11.28 7.48 -5.60
N ASN A 10 12.46 7.97 -5.98
CA ASN A 10 13.24 8.90 -5.15
C ASN A 10 12.63 10.31 -5.12
N ASP A 11 11.85 10.69 -6.12
CA ASP A 11 11.23 12.02 -6.19
C ASP A 11 10.11 12.16 -5.14
N ILE A 12 9.22 11.17 -5.00
CA ILE A 12 8.13 11.17 -4.00
C ILE A 12 8.71 11.07 -2.58
N GLU A 13 9.71 10.22 -2.38
CA GLU A 13 10.38 10.08 -1.10
C GLU A 13 11.05 11.39 -0.66
N SER A 14 11.78 12.02 -1.59
CA SER A 14 12.44 13.31 -1.39
C SER A 14 11.43 14.41 -1.07
N GLU A 15 10.24 14.37 -1.65
CA GLU A 15 9.19 15.33 -1.35
C GLU A 15 8.58 15.12 0.05
N LEU A 16 8.30 13.87 0.43
CA LEU A 16 7.68 13.56 1.72
C LEU A 16 8.66 13.75 2.89
N PHE A 17 9.87 13.21 2.76
CA PHE A 17 10.85 13.11 3.84
C PHE A 17 12.04 14.06 3.67
N GLY A 18 12.19 14.72 2.52
CA GLY A 18 13.32 15.64 2.31
C GLY A 18 14.63 14.91 2.10
N HIS A 19 15.66 15.63 1.65
CA HIS A 19 16.97 15.06 1.37
C HIS A 19 18.11 15.98 1.80
N GLU A 20 19.25 15.38 2.12
CA GLU A 20 20.51 16.12 2.25
C GLU A 20 21.19 16.28 0.88
N ARG A 21 22.03 17.31 0.77
CA ARG A 21 22.83 17.52 -0.44
C ARG A 21 23.70 16.29 -0.72
N GLY A 22 23.63 15.77 -1.94
CA GLY A 22 24.39 14.58 -2.37
C GLY A 22 23.74 13.24 -2.05
N ALA A 23 22.51 13.22 -1.52
CA ALA A 23 21.79 11.98 -1.22
C ALA A 23 21.53 11.08 -2.44
N PHE A 24 21.34 11.67 -3.62
CA PHE A 24 21.16 10.97 -4.89
C PHE A 24 21.64 11.82 -6.08
N ALA A 25 21.72 11.21 -7.27
CA ALA A 25 22.09 11.90 -8.50
C ALA A 25 21.05 12.98 -8.86
N GLY A 26 21.30 14.23 -8.45
CA GLY A 26 20.39 15.36 -8.62
C GLY A 26 20.19 16.22 -7.35
N ALA A 27 20.54 15.69 -6.18
CA ALA A 27 20.43 16.38 -4.89
C ALA A 27 21.48 17.49 -4.71
N GLN A 28 21.33 18.62 -5.43
CA GLN A 28 22.31 19.72 -5.41
C GLN A 28 22.25 20.57 -4.14
N THR A 29 21.10 20.61 -3.48
CA THR A 29 20.84 21.37 -2.27
C THR A 29 20.18 20.46 -1.24
N ARG A 30 20.19 20.86 0.03
CA ARG A 30 19.32 20.24 1.04
C ARG A 30 17.88 20.70 0.81
N GLN A 31 16.91 19.81 1.02
CA GLN A 31 15.49 20.13 0.97
C GLN A 31 14.76 19.51 2.16
N GLN A 32 13.89 20.29 2.80
CA GLN A 32 13.00 19.80 3.86
C GLN A 32 11.83 19.03 3.24
N GLY A 33 11.45 17.94 3.89
CA GLY A 33 10.29 17.14 3.50
C GLY A 33 8.98 17.75 3.97
N ARG A 34 7.86 17.35 3.34
CA ARG A 34 6.53 17.78 3.75
C ARG A 34 6.20 17.44 5.20
N PHE A 35 6.71 16.34 5.76
CA PHE A 35 6.53 16.01 7.18
C PHE A 35 7.18 17.01 8.12
N GLU A 36 8.38 17.50 7.79
CA GLU A 36 9.07 18.52 8.58
C GLU A 36 8.36 19.87 8.50
N VAL A 37 7.88 20.23 7.31
CA VAL A 37 7.13 21.48 7.10
C VAL A 37 5.77 21.46 7.80
N ALA A 38 5.16 20.28 7.94
CA ALA A 38 3.86 20.10 8.56
C ALA A 38 3.92 19.92 10.09
N ASP A 39 5.09 20.00 10.72
CA ASP A 39 5.24 19.83 12.17
C ASP A 39 4.30 20.76 12.97
N GLY A 40 3.55 20.18 13.91
CA GLY A 40 2.49 20.84 14.68
C GLY A 40 1.18 21.06 13.92
N THR A 41 1.04 20.53 12.69
CA THR A 41 -0.14 20.71 11.84
C THR A 41 -0.64 19.38 11.26
N SER A 42 -1.46 19.42 10.20
CA SER A 42 -1.96 18.23 9.52
C SER A 42 -1.43 18.12 8.10
N ILE A 43 -1.06 16.91 7.68
CA ILE A 43 -0.71 16.59 6.29
C ILE A 43 -1.84 15.79 5.64
N PHE A 44 -2.17 16.15 4.40
CA PHE A 44 -3.12 15.41 3.57
C PHE A 44 -2.37 14.57 2.53
N LEU A 45 -2.63 13.27 2.54
CA LEU A 45 -2.02 12.31 1.61
C LEU A 45 -3.12 11.69 0.76
N ASP A 46 -3.18 12.04 -0.52
CA ASP A 46 -4.06 11.37 -1.47
C ASP A 46 -3.40 10.12 -2.04
N GLU A 47 -4.21 9.15 -2.47
CA GLU A 47 -3.76 7.92 -3.11
C GLU A 47 -2.67 7.14 -2.33
N ILE A 48 -2.77 7.10 -1.00
CA ILE A 48 -1.78 6.42 -0.13
C ILE A 48 -1.54 4.94 -0.51
N GLY A 49 -2.53 4.30 -1.15
CA GLY A 49 -2.45 2.93 -1.66
C GLY A 49 -1.63 2.74 -2.95
N GLU A 50 -1.15 3.81 -3.57
CA GLU A 50 -0.25 3.81 -4.73
C GLU A 50 1.22 4.01 -4.34
N LEU A 51 1.50 4.35 -3.08
CA LEU A 51 2.86 4.49 -2.59
C LEU A 51 3.64 3.16 -2.71
N PRO A 52 4.91 3.18 -3.16
CA PRO A 52 5.79 2.02 -3.12
C PRO A 52 5.90 1.44 -1.71
N LEU A 53 6.07 0.11 -1.60
CA LEU A 53 6.10 -0.58 -0.30
C LEU A 53 7.18 -0.04 0.66
N GLU A 54 8.31 0.40 0.11
CA GLU A 54 9.40 1.03 0.86
C GLU A 54 8.97 2.34 1.52
N LEU A 55 8.17 3.16 0.81
CA LEU A 55 7.62 4.41 1.35
C LEU A 55 6.48 4.16 2.34
N GLN A 56 5.70 3.10 2.14
CA GLN A 56 4.68 2.68 3.10
C GLN A 56 5.30 2.30 4.45
N ALA A 57 6.45 1.59 4.44
CA ALA A 57 7.17 1.25 5.66
C ALA A 57 7.70 2.49 6.39
N LYS A 58 8.28 3.46 5.65
CA LYS A 58 8.73 4.73 6.23
C LYS A 58 7.58 5.56 6.79
N LEU A 59 6.46 5.62 6.07
CA LEU A 59 5.26 6.31 6.53
C LEU A 59 4.74 5.69 7.83
N LEU A 60 4.72 4.36 7.92
CA LEU A 60 4.35 3.65 9.14
C LEU A 60 5.29 4.01 10.30
N GLN A 61 6.60 4.08 10.05
CA GLN A 61 7.57 4.51 11.05
C GLN A 61 7.25 5.92 11.58
N VAL A 62 6.89 6.86 10.71
CA VAL A 62 6.51 8.22 11.14
C VAL A 62 5.26 8.20 12.02
N LEU A 63 4.28 7.38 11.66
CA LEU A 63 3.02 7.27 12.41
C LEU A 63 3.20 6.62 13.78
N GLU A 64 4.11 5.64 13.90
CA GLU A 64 4.36 4.91 15.15
C GLU A 64 5.32 5.67 16.08
N GLU A 65 6.41 6.20 15.54
CA GLU A 65 7.49 6.81 16.31
C GLU A 65 7.37 8.33 16.43
N GLY A 66 6.55 8.98 15.60
CA GLY A 66 6.50 10.44 15.48
C GLY A 66 7.83 11.00 14.98
N ALA A 67 8.57 10.23 14.17
CA ALA A 67 9.90 10.59 13.73
C ALA A 67 10.27 9.97 12.38
N PHE A 68 11.23 10.57 11.67
CA PHE A 68 11.73 10.05 10.40
C PHE A 68 13.15 10.55 10.08
N GLU A 69 13.75 10.03 9.01
CA GLU A 69 15.08 10.44 8.53
C GLU A 69 15.00 10.97 7.09
N ARG A 70 15.77 12.02 6.79
CA ARG A 70 15.92 12.53 5.40
C ARG A 70 16.71 11.54 4.56
N LEU A 71 16.51 11.55 3.24
CA LEU A 71 17.36 10.77 2.34
C LEU A 71 18.81 11.23 2.45
N GLY A 72 19.73 10.26 2.55
CA GLY A 72 21.16 10.51 2.69
C GLY A 72 21.59 10.99 4.09
N SER A 73 20.70 10.91 5.08
CA SER A 73 20.98 11.26 6.48
C SER A 73 20.55 10.13 7.39
N SER A 74 21.31 9.89 8.46
CA SER A 74 20.91 9.03 9.60
C SER A 74 20.43 9.87 10.79
N HIS A 75 20.11 11.15 10.56
CA HIS A 75 19.63 12.04 11.60
C HIS A 75 18.11 11.95 11.69
N THR A 76 17.64 11.43 12.82
CA THR A 76 16.22 11.32 13.14
C THR A 76 15.63 12.68 13.53
N ILE A 77 14.53 13.04 12.88
CA ILE A 77 13.76 14.26 13.09
C ILE A 77 12.44 13.88 13.74
N LYS A 78 12.14 14.44 14.90
CA LYS A 78 10.83 14.29 15.55
C LYS A 78 9.83 15.27 14.98
N VAL A 79 8.61 14.81 14.75
CA VAL A 79 7.50 15.63 14.25
C VAL A 79 6.20 15.23 14.93
N ASP A 80 5.35 16.22 15.19
CA ASP A 80 3.98 16.03 15.64
C ASP A 80 3.02 16.41 14.50
N VAL A 81 2.61 15.42 13.71
CA VAL A 81 1.81 15.66 12.50
C VAL A 81 0.56 14.80 12.52
N ARG A 82 -0.60 15.43 12.32
CA ARG A 82 -1.86 14.73 12.08
C ARG A 82 -1.98 14.32 10.62
N VAL A 83 -1.94 13.02 10.33
CA VAL A 83 -2.08 12.51 8.96
C VAL A 83 -3.55 12.30 8.60
N ILE A 84 -3.98 12.85 7.47
CA ILE A 84 -5.29 12.62 6.85
C ILE A 84 -5.03 11.96 5.49
N ALA A 85 -5.41 10.70 5.33
CA ALA A 85 -5.16 9.96 4.09
C ALA A 85 -6.45 9.68 3.32
N VAL A 86 -6.37 9.75 1.98
CA VAL A 86 -7.39 9.32 1.03
C VAL A 86 -6.80 8.22 0.14
N THR A 87 -7.63 7.28 -0.28
CA THR A 87 -7.24 6.21 -1.20
C THR A 87 -8.36 5.98 -2.21
N ASN A 88 -8.01 5.99 -3.50
CA ASN A 88 -8.92 5.59 -4.59
C ASN A 88 -9.00 4.04 -4.73
N ARG A 89 -8.18 3.30 -3.98
CA ARG A 89 -8.37 1.86 -3.81
C ARG A 89 -9.37 1.64 -2.68
N ASP A 90 -10.45 0.94 -2.99
CA ASP A 90 -11.35 0.37 -1.99
C ASP A 90 -10.54 -0.66 -1.18
N LEU A 91 -9.95 -0.19 -0.08
CA LEU A 91 -9.10 -0.98 0.80
C LEU A 91 -9.87 -2.16 1.39
N GLU A 92 -11.17 -1.97 1.62
CA GLU A 92 -12.12 -3.00 2.02
C GLU A 92 -12.27 -4.04 0.90
N GLU A 93 -12.37 -3.62 -0.35
CA GLU A 93 -12.49 -4.54 -1.47
C GLU A 93 -11.20 -5.31 -1.76
N GLU A 94 -10.03 -4.73 -1.56
CA GLU A 94 -8.74 -5.45 -1.69
C GLU A 94 -8.49 -6.41 -0.52
N VAL A 95 -8.97 -6.08 0.68
CA VAL A 95 -9.06 -7.02 1.82
C VAL A 95 -10.11 -8.11 1.56
N ARG A 96 -11.22 -7.79 0.90
CA ARG A 96 -12.31 -8.73 0.56
C ARG A 96 -11.94 -9.68 -0.58
N LYS A 97 -11.33 -9.15 -1.65
CA LYS A 97 -10.68 -9.90 -2.74
C LYS A 97 -9.52 -10.72 -2.18
N GLY A 98 -8.91 -10.23 -1.10
CA GLY A 98 -7.89 -10.89 -0.31
C GLY A 98 -8.37 -11.63 0.93
N ARG A 99 -9.04 -12.79 0.76
CA ARG A 99 -8.80 -14.01 1.60
C ARG A 99 -9.76 -14.35 2.76
N CYS A 100 -10.99 -13.83 2.88
CA CYS A 100 -11.89 -14.29 3.94
C CYS A 100 -12.67 -15.59 3.58
N LYS A 101 -12.75 -16.53 4.53
CA LYS A 101 -13.54 -17.78 4.44
C LYS A 101 -15.00 -17.51 4.08
N ASP A 102 -15.60 -16.50 4.69
CA ASP A 102 -17.03 -16.20 4.54
C ASP A 102 -17.38 -15.70 3.14
N HIS A 103 -16.45 -14.96 2.51
CA HIS A 103 -16.63 -14.54 1.12
C HIS A 103 -16.65 -15.72 0.16
N ILE A 104 -15.72 -16.68 0.33
CA ILE A 104 -15.69 -17.91 -0.48
C ILE A 104 -16.97 -18.72 -0.25
N VAL A 105 -17.43 -18.84 0.99
CA VAL A 105 -18.68 -19.55 1.32
C VAL A 105 -19.90 -18.86 0.70
N GLY A 106 -20.01 -17.53 0.79
CA GLY A 106 -21.14 -16.79 0.22
C GLY A 106 -21.25 -16.95 -1.31
N VAL A 107 -20.12 -16.93 -2.01
CA VAL A 107 -20.11 -17.19 -3.46
C VAL A 107 -20.41 -18.66 -3.78
N LEU A 108 -19.88 -19.61 -3.00
CA LEU A 108 -20.22 -21.02 -3.17
C LEU A 108 -21.71 -21.27 -2.94
N GLN A 109 -22.34 -20.62 -1.97
CA GLN A 109 -23.78 -20.77 -1.73
C GLN A 109 -24.61 -20.22 -2.89
N SER A 110 -24.27 -19.03 -3.40
CA SER A 110 -25.02 -18.42 -4.51
C SER A 110 -24.86 -19.19 -5.84
N THR A 111 -23.75 -19.92 -6.03
CA THR A 111 -23.56 -20.82 -7.17
C THR A 111 -24.04 -22.25 -6.92
N ASN A 112 -24.72 -22.50 -5.80
CA ASN A 112 -25.19 -23.84 -5.41
C ASN A 112 -24.03 -24.87 -5.30
N TRP A 113 -22.89 -24.41 -4.82
CA TRP A 113 -21.62 -25.11 -4.62
C TRP A 113 -20.94 -25.60 -5.91
N ARG A 114 -21.27 -24.98 -7.05
CA ARG A 114 -20.63 -25.26 -8.34
C ARG A 114 -19.29 -24.55 -8.44
N ILE A 115 -18.22 -25.29 -8.71
CA ILE A 115 -16.85 -24.75 -8.78
C ILE A 115 -16.39 -24.54 -10.23
N ASP A 116 -16.52 -25.56 -11.09
CA ASP A 116 -15.87 -25.58 -12.43
C ASP A 116 -16.79 -25.20 -13.60
N ASP A 117 -18.05 -24.85 -13.32
CA ASP A 117 -19.02 -24.50 -14.35
C ASP A 117 -18.75 -23.12 -14.97
N ALA A 118 -19.34 -22.86 -16.15
CA ALA A 118 -19.29 -21.55 -16.83
C ALA A 118 -19.91 -20.39 -16.01
N LYS A 119 -20.64 -20.71 -14.93
CA LYS A 119 -21.13 -19.75 -13.91
C LYS A 119 -20.72 -20.17 -12.50
N GLY A 120 -19.63 -20.93 -12.39
CA GLY A 120 -19.13 -21.49 -11.13
C GLY A 120 -18.45 -20.45 -10.25
N ALA A 121 -18.28 -20.80 -8.97
CA ALA A 121 -17.69 -19.94 -7.95
C ALA A 121 -16.24 -19.55 -8.30
N ALA A 122 -15.49 -20.42 -8.98
CA ALA A 122 -14.12 -20.12 -9.41
C ALA A 122 -14.09 -18.93 -10.38
N LEU A 123 -15.02 -18.88 -11.34
CA LEU A 123 -15.12 -17.77 -12.28
C LEU A 123 -15.52 -16.46 -11.60
N ILE A 124 -16.51 -16.51 -10.70
CA ILE A 124 -16.98 -15.33 -9.95
C ILE A 124 -15.89 -14.78 -9.02
N LEU A 125 -15.10 -15.67 -8.42
CA LEU A 125 -13.99 -15.29 -7.55
C LEU A 125 -12.72 -14.90 -8.34
N GLY A 126 -12.72 -15.02 -9.67
CA GLY A 126 -11.54 -14.78 -10.50
C GLY A 126 -10.37 -15.72 -10.18
N LEU A 127 -10.66 -16.94 -9.72
CA LEU A 127 -9.66 -17.94 -9.32
C LEU A 127 -9.66 -19.14 -10.26
N ASN A 128 -8.51 -19.77 -10.44
CA ASN A 128 -8.47 -21.09 -11.05
C ASN A 128 -9.22 -22.10 -10.14
N PRO A 129 -10.04 -23.02 -10.70
CA PRO A 129 -10.77 -24.01 -9.91
C PRO A 129 -9.87 -24.85 -8.97
N SER A 130 -8.66 -25.19 -9.40
CA SER A 130 -7.68 -25.92 -8.58
C SER A 130 -7.21 -25.10 -7.38
N THR A 131 -6.98 -23.79 -7.57
CA THR A 131 -6.62 -22.84 -6.52
C THR A 131 -7.76 -22.68 -5.52
N LEU A 132 -9.01 -22.58 -6.00
CA LEU A 132 -10.18 -22.50 -5.14
C LEU A 132 -10.31 -23.75 -4.26
N ARG A 133 -10.18 -24.95 -4.83
CA ARG A 133 -10.22 -26.22 -4.07
C ARG A 133 -9.11 -26.32 -3.03
N SER A 134 -7.89 -25.90 -3.38
CA SER A 134 -6.75 -25.87 -2.44
C SER A 134 -7.03 -24.92 -1.27
N ARG A 135 -7.60 -23.74 -1.54
CA ARG A 135 -8.00 -22.77 -0.52
C ARG A 135 -9.15 -23.27 0.35
N MET A 136 -10.17 -23.90 -0.23
CA MET A 136 -11.26 -24.51 0.54
C MET A 136 -10.73 -25.52 1.55
N ARG A 137 -9.75 -26.36 1.15
CA ARG A 137 -9.08 -27.31 2.04
C ARG A 137 -8.32 -26.58 3.17
N LYS A 138 -7.54 -25.57 2.84
CA LYS A 138 -6.76 -24.78 3.81
C LYS A 138 -7.65 -24.02 4.81
N LEU A 139 -8.82 -23.58 4.38
CA LEU A 139 -9.78 -22.79 5.17
C LEU A 139 -10.86 -23.65 5.85
N GLY A 140 -10.81 -24.98 5.71
CA GLY A 140 -11.79 -25.90 6.29
C GLY A 140 -13.22 -25.69 5.75
N ILE A 141 -13.36 -25.24 4.51
CA ILE A 141 -14.66 -25.02 3.85
C ILE A 141 -15.15 -26.35 3.28
N ARG A 142 -16.32 -26.79 3.73
CA ARG A 142 -16.98 -28.01 3.25
C ARG A 142 -18.43 -27.70 2.89
N LYS A 143 -18.93 -28.38 1.87
CA LYS A 143 -20.34 -28.33 1.48
C LYS A 143 -21.19 -28.91 2.63
N PRO A 144 -22.28 -28.24 3.03
CA PRO A 144 -23.23 -28.77 4.01
C PRO A 144 -23.95 -30.01 3.50
#